data_AF-W2LHD8-F1
#
_entry.id   AF-W2LHD8-F1
#
_cell.length_a   1.000
_cell.length_b   1.000
_cell.length_c   1.000
_cell.angle_alpha   90.00
_cell.angle_beta   90.00
_cell.angle_gamma   90.00
#
_symmetry.space_group_name_H-M   'P 1'
#
loop_
_entity.id
_entity.type
_entity.pdbx_description
1 polymer ?
#
loop_
_entity_poly.entity_id
_entity_poly.type
_entity_poly.pdbx_seq_one_letter_code
_entity_poly.pdbx_strand_id
1 'polypeptide(L)'
;MIHDTSTDYEKVTTPNLEPRPSTIVSDTNQKQDIDIDDEDEDSYSKKPLQEKIIWGIIYGTASLAALYFFMVAVKLIGDGFTLALGCDTKGAFDFADNPVAGLMIGTIATALLHSSGTVTSIVVALVGSGGMTIRQGVYVIMGANIGTCITCIMVAFGQVGDRARFQRAMAAATVHDMYNLWSVFVLFPLE
;
A
#
# COMPACT_ATOMS: atom_id res chain seq x y z
N MET A 1 64.86 53.41 -25.40
CA MET A 1 63.97 53.33 -24.23
C MET A 1 63.70 51.86 -24.02
N ILE A 2 64.21 51.34 -22.92
CA ILE A 2 64.17 49.93 -22.48
C ILE A 2 62.72 49.57 -22.18
N HIS A 3 62.27 48.36 -22.53
CA HIS A 3 61.49 47.56 -21.58
C HIS A 3 61.47 46.09 -21.99
N ASP A 4 62.27 45.35 -21.24
CA ASP A 4 62.18 43.91 -21.04
C ASP A 4 60.90 43.53 -20.32
N THR A 5 60.60 42.25 -20.53
CA THR A 5 59.63 41.32 -19.98
C THR A 5 59.36 41.37 -18.47
N SER A 6 58.27 40.68 -18.07
CA SER A 6 57.93 40.13 -16.74
C SER A 6 57.31 41.06 -15.68
N THR A 7 55.99 41.20 -15.78
CA THR A 7 55.01 41.12 -14.66
C THR A 7 53.65 40.77 -15.28
N ASP A 8 53.45 39.48 -15.58
CA ASP A 8 52.58 38.58 -14.82
C ASP A 8 52.06 39.10 -13.46
N TYR A 9 50.88 38.60 -13.09
CA TYR A 9 50.06 38.87 -11.90
C TYR A 9 49.54 40.32 -11.70
N GLU A 10 48.25 40.49 -12.00
CA GLU A 10 47.24 41.25 -11.22
C GLU A 10 46.26 42.04 -12.09
N LYS A 11 45.31 41.31 -12.69
CA LYS A 11 43.87 41.68 -12.83
C LYS A 11 43.15 40.63 -13.69
N VAL A 12 43.07 39.40 -13.17
CA VAL A 12 41.95 38.53 -13.51
C VAL A 12 40.84 38.95 -12.57
N THR A 13 39.86 39.65 -13.12
CA THR A 13 38.62 40.04 -12.48
C THR A 13 38.06 38.87 -11.68
N THR A 14 38.02 39.00 -10.36
CA THR A 14 37.26 38.11 -9.49
C THR A 14 35.82 38.07 -10.03
N PRO A 15 35.26 36.90 -10.39
CA PRO A 15 33.83 36.80 -10.57
C PRO A 15 33.21 37.20 -9.23
N ASN A 16 32.27 38.14 -9.26
CA ASN A 16 31.52 38.58 -8.09
C ASN A 16 31.09 37.36 -7.26
N LEU A 17 31.67 37.18 -6.08
CA LEU A 17 31.04 36.40 -5.03
C LEU A 17 29.87 37.24 -4.53
N GLU A 18 28.70 37.09 -5.16
CA GLU A 18 27.46 37.48 -4.51
C GLU A 18 27.28 36.61 -3.26
N PRO A 19 27.01 37.20 -2.08
CA PRO A 19 26.70 36.42 -0.89
C PRO A 19 25.46 35.59 -1.17
N ARG A 20 25.60 34.26 -1.14
CA ARG A 20 24.50 33.30 -1.30
C ARG A 20 23.39 33.67 -0.30
N PRO A 21 22.22 34.16 -0.74
CA PRO A 21 21.13 34.43 0.18
C PRO A 21 20.65 33.07 0.70
N SER A 22 20.69 32.90 2.01
CA SER A 22 20.05 31.80 2.72
C SER A 22 18.54 32.00 2.68
N THR A 23 17.93 31.80 1.51
CA THR A 23 16.49 31.82 1.36
C THR A 23 15.99 30.39 1.51
N ILE A 24 15.50 30.07 2.70
CA ILE A 24 14.54 28.99 2.89
C ILE A 24 13.30 29.42 2.08
N VAL A 25 13.17 28.91 0.85
CA VAL A 25 11.93 28.99 0.07
C VAL A 25 11.53 27.56 -0.22
N SER A 26 10.39 27.20 0.36
CA SER A 26 9.69 25.93 0.21
C SER A 26 9.18 25.80 -1.22
N ASP A 27 9.95 25.17 -2.11
CA ASP A 27 9.45 24.73 -3.41
C ASP A 27 8.68 23.40 -3.25
N THR A 28 7.50 23.54 -2.63
CA THR A 28 6.41 22.57 -2.73
C THR A 28 5.81 22.72 -4.14
N ASN A 29 6.42 22.10 -5.14
CA ASN A 29 5.81 21.98 -6.47
C ASN A 29 6.17 20.65 -7.14
N GLN A 30 5.82 19.56 -6.44
CA GLN A 30 5.59 18.28 -7.09
C GLN A 30 4.22 18.34 -7.77
N LYS A 31 4.18 18.96 -8.95
CA LYS A 31 3.05 18.87 -9.86
C LYS A 31 3.01 17.45 -10.42
N GLN A 32 2.34 16.59 -9.67
CA GLN A 32 1.90 15.28 -10.10
C GLN A 32 0.50 15.51 -10.66
N ASP A 33 0.46 15.96 -11.92
CA ASP A 33 -0.74 15.92 -12.73
C ASP A 33 -1.08 14.43 -12.86
N ILE A 34 -1.98 13.98 -11.99
CA ILE A 34 -2.84 12.83 -12.21
C ILE A 34 -4.10 13.51 -12.75
N ASP A 35 -4.28 13.49 -14.08
CA ASP A 35 -5.60 13.67 -14.70
C ASP A 35 -6.46 12.52 -14.17
N ILE A 36 -7.05 12.76 -12.99
CA ILE A 36 -8.33 12.20 -12.63
C ILE A 36 -9.29 13.03 -13.47
N ASP A 37 -10.12 12.37 -14.28
CA ASP A 37 -11.17 13.03 -15.03
C ASP A 37 -11.94 13.98 -14.09
N ASP A 38 -11.66 15.28 -14.20
CA ASP A 38 -12.20 16.38 -13.38
C ASP A 38 -13.70 16.62 -13.65
N GLU A 39 -14.44 15.63 -14.17
CA GLU A 39 -15.88 15.77 -14.46
C GLU A 39 -16.78 15.41 -13.27
N ASP A 40 -16.26 14.75 -12.22
CA ASP A 40 -17.07 14.41 -11.03
C ASP A 40 -16.93 15.41 -9.86
N GLU A 41 -15.96 16.33 -9.90
CA GLU A 41 -15.65 17.23 -8.76
C GLU A 41 -16.57 18.47 -8.68
N ASP A 42 -17.15 18.88 -9.82
CA ASP A 42 -17.96 20.10 -9.93
C ASP A 42 -19.40 19.97 -9.36
N SER A 43 -19.88 18.75 -9.10
CA SER A 43 -21.23 18.51 -8.55
C SER A 43 -21.27 18.61 -7.01
N TYR A 44 -20.13 18.45 -6.35
CA TYR A 44 -20.01 18.56 -4.89
C TYR A 44 -19.72 19.99 -4.41
N SER A 45 -19.26 20.89 -5.29
CA SER A 45 -18.83 22.24 -4.88
C SER A 45 -19.98 23.21 -4.59
N LYS A 46 -21.22 22.93 -5.03
CA LYS A 46 -22.37 23.85 -4.90
C LYS A 46 -23.43 23.43 -3.88
N LYS A 47 -23.10 22.57 -2.91
CA LYS A 47 -24.03 22.12 -1.84
C LYS A 47 -23.64 22.73 -0.48
N PRO A 48 -24.60 23.18 0.35
CA PRO A 48 -24.31 23.79 1.65
C PRO A 48 -23.51 22.84 2.55
N LEU A 49 -22.61 23.38 3.38
CA LEU A 49 -21.71 22.61 4.26
C LEU A 49 -22.44 21.55 5.10
N GLN A 50 -23.69 21.82 5.45
CA GLN A 50 -24.56 20.91 6.19
C GLN A 50 -24.89 19.63 5.42
N GLU A 51 -25.09 19.70 4.10
CA GLU A 51 -25.40 18.54 3.26
C GLU A 51 -24.17 17.64 3.12
N LYS A 52 -22.97 18.22 3.00
CA LYS A 52 -21.71 17.46 2.97
C LYS A 52 -21.46 16.67 4.26
N ILE A 53 -21.75 17.28 5.41
CA ILE A 53 -21.60 16.62 6.72
C ILE A 53 -22.64 15.49 6.86
N ILE A 54 -23.88 15.70 6.43
CA ILE A 54 -24.93 14.67 6.48
C ILE A 54 -24.54 13.47 5.61
N TRP A 55 -24.10 13.69 4.37
CA TRP A 55 -23.60 12.62 3.51
C TRP A 55 -22.38 11.93 4.13
N GLY A 56 -21.43 12.69 4.71
CA GLY A 56 -20.29 12.13 5.43
C GLY A 56 -20.67 11.23 6.60
N ILE A 57 -21.65 11.62 7.42
CA ILE A 57 -22.14 10.81 8.55
C ILE A 57 -22.92 9.58 8.05
N ILE A 58 -23.74 9.72 7.01
CA ILE A 58 -24.49 8.60 6.41
C ILE A 58 -23.51 7.57 5.84
N TYR A 59 -22.52 8.00 5.05
CA TYR A 59 -21.51 7.09 4.50
C TYR A 59 -20.61 6.50 5.61
N GLY A 60 -20.28 7.28 6.63
CA GLY A 60 -19.51 6.81 7.78
C GLY A 60 -20.25 5.72 8.57
N THR A 61 -21.51 5.96 8.93
CA THR A 61 -22.35 4.98 9.64
C THR A 61 -22.62 3.74 8.79
N ALA A 62 -22.86 3.90 7.48
CA ALA A 62 -23.00 2.78 6.55
C ALA A 62 -21.73 1.94 6.44
N SER A 63 -20.55 2.55 6.41
CA SER A 63 -19.25 1.84 6.41
C SER A 63 -19.03 1.05 7.70
N LEU A 64 -19.34 1.62 8.87
CA LEU A 64 -19.30 0.88 10.14
C LEU A 64 -20.27 -0.31 10.15
N ALA A 65 -21.50 -0.14 9.66
CA ALA A 65 -22.47 -1.21 9.56
C ALA A 65 -22.01 -2.33 8.60
N ALA A 66 -21.40 -1.96 7.47
CA ALA A 66 -20.82 -2.92 6.52
C ALA A 66 -19.68 -3.72 7.15
N LEU A 67 -18.77 -3.09 7.92
CA LEU A 67 -17.71 -3.78 8.65
C LEU A 67 -18.26 -4.74 9.71
N TYR A 68 -19.33 -4.35 10.42
CA TYR A 68 -20.00 -5.24 11.37
C TYR A 68 -20.61 -6.45 10.69
N PHE A 69 -21.36 -6.24 9.60
CA PHE A 69 -21.96 -7.32 8.82
C PHE A 69 -20.89 -8.25 8.21
N PHE A 70 -19.78 -7.68 7.73
CA PHE A 70 -18.63 -8.43 7.26
C PHE A 70 -18.05 -9.36 8.34
N MET A 71 -17.88 -8.85 9.57
CA MET A 71 -17.44 -9.67 10.71
C MET A 71 -18.41 -10.82 11.02
N VAL A 72 -19.72 -10.57 10.92
CA VAL A 72 -20.74 -11.61 11.08
C VAL A 72 -20.64 -12.65 9.97
N ALA A 73 -20.45 -12.22 8.71
CA ALA A 73 -20.28 -13.13 7.58
C ALA A 73 -19.06 -14.04 7.74
N VAL A 74 -17.91 -13.52 8.18
CA VAL A 74 -16.71 -14.35 8.42
C VAL A 74 -16.94 -15.35 9.55
N LYS A 75 -17.63 -14.97 10.63
CA LYS A 75 -18.04 -15.92 11.68
C LYS A 75 -18.95 -17.01 11.14
N LEU A 76 -19.95 -16.65 10.33
CA LEU A 76 -20.85 -17.62 9.69
C LEU A 76 -20.11 -18.57 8.74
N ILE A 77 -19.06 -18.10 8.05
CA ILE A 77 -18.21 -18.97 7.23
C ILE A 77 -17.44 -19.95 8.12
N GLY A 78 -16.82 -19.49 9.22
CA GLY A 78 -16.10 -20.36 10.16
C GLY A 78 -17.01 -21.41 10.81
N ASP A 79 -18.18 -20.98 11.30
CA ASP A 79 -19.18 -21.86 11.91
C ASP A 79 -19.81 -22.79 10.86
N GLY A 80 -20.06 -22.28 9.65
CA GLY A 80 -20.61 -23.04 8.53
C GLY A 80 -19.65 -24.10 8.01
N PHE A 81 -18.34 -23.82 7.96
CA PHE A 81 -17.32 -24.80 7.59
C PHE A 81 -17.18 -25.89 8.67
N THR A 82 -17.25 -25.48 9.94
CA THR A 82 -17.30 -26.41 11.09
C THR A 82 -18.50 -27.34 11.01
N LEU A 83 -19.68 -26.79 10.68
CA LEU A 83 -20.91 -27.55 10.56
C LEU A 83 -20.93 -28.46 9.32
N ALA A 84 -20.40 -27.98 8.19
CA ALA A 84 -20.39 -28.72 6.93
C ALA A 84 -19.39 -29.89 6.92
N LEU A 85 -18.24 -29.75 7.59
CA LEU A 85 -17.23 -30.79 7.66
C LEU A 85 -17.48 -31.83 8.76
N GLY A 86 -18.48 -31.60 9.62
CA GLY A 86 -19.15 -32.63 10.41
C GLY A 86 -18.37 -33.23 11.58
N CYS A 87 -17.04 -33.24 11.55
CA CYS A 87 -16.14 -33.58 12.65
C CYS A 87 -14.74 -33.05 12.28
N ASP A 88 -14.10 -32.34 13.21
CA ASP A 88 -12.73 -31.84 13.15
C ASP A 88 -12.47 -30.64 12.19
N THR A 89 -12.87 -29.45 12.64
CA THR A 89 -12.46 -28.17 12.04
C THR A 89 -10.94 -28.02 11.94
N LYS A 90 -10.18 -28.76 12.75
CA LYS A 90 -8.72 -28.77 12.69
C LYS A 90 -8.22 -29.41 11.39
N GLY A 91 -8.78 -30.55 10.99
CA GLY A 91 -8.44 -31.21 9.72
C GLY A 91 -8.83 -30.39 8.48
N ALA A 92 -9.84 -29.53 8.60
CA ALA A 92 -10.23 -28.59 7.54
C ALA A 92 -9.14 -27.59 7.21
N PHE A 93 -8.28 -27.24 8.18
CA PHE A 93 -7.16 -26.31 8.01
C PHE A 93 -5.81 -27.02 8.12
N ASP A 94 -5.76 -28.35 8.06
CA ASP A 94 -4.49 -29.11 8.06
C ASP A 94 -3.57 -28.68 6.90
N PHE A 95 -4.14 -28.22 5.79
CA PHE A 95 -3.33 -27.65 4.71
C PHE A 95 -2.58 -26.39 5.15
N ALA A 96 -3.05 -25.65 6.16
CA ALA A 96 -2.38 -24.48 6.71
C ALA A 96 -1.29 -24.84 7.74
N ASP A 97 -1.18 -26.10 8.17
CA ASP A 97 -0.06 -26.55 9.01
C ASP A 97 1.27 -26.57 8.24
N ASN A 98 1.21 -26.71 6.91
CA ASN A 98 2.39 -26.49 6.09
C ASN A 98 2.60 -24.98 5.87
N PRO A 99 3.74 -24.41 6.33
CA PRO A 99 3.98 -22.97 6.24
C PRO A 99 3.93 -22.44 4.81
N VAL A 100 4.35 -23.24 3.83
CA VAL A 100 4.32 -22.87 2.40
C VAL A 100 2.88 -22.80 1.88
N ALA A 101 2.01 -23.70 2.32
CA ALA A 101 0.62 -23.72 1.88
C ALA A 101 -0.19 -22.57 2.49
N GLY A 102 0.04 -22.24 3.78
CA GLY A 102 -0.53 -21.04 4.40
C GLY A 102 -0.11 -19.75 3.66
N LEU A 103 1.17 -19.65 3.30
CA LEU A 103 1.70 -18.54 2.51
C LEU A 103 1.03 -18.43 1.13
N MET A 104 0.90 -19.54 0.40
CA MET A 104 0.23 -19.54 -0.91
C MET A 104 -1.24 -19.14 -0.82
N ILE A 105 -1.96 -19.59 0.21
CA ILE A 105 -3.36 -19.20 0.45
C ILE A 105 -3.47 -17.70 0.66
N GLY A 106 -2.59 -17.12 1.48
CA GLY A 106 -2.54 -15.67 1.70
C GLY A 106 -2.25 -14.89 0.42
N THR A 107 -1.28 -15.35 -0.38
CA THR A 107 -0.94 -14.71 -1.66
C THR A 107 -2.11 -14.74 -2.64
N ILE A 108 -2.78 -15.89 -2.79
CA ILE A 108 -3.95 -16.02 -3.68
C ILE A 108 -5.13 -15.21 -3.14
N ALA A 109 -5.40 -15.25 -1.84
CA ALA A 109 -6.47 -14.48 -1.21
C ALA A 109 -6.27 -12.98 -1.44
N THR A 110 -5.04 -12.47 -1.30
CA THR A 110 -4.73 -11.06 -1.60
C THR A 110 -4.82 -10.76 -3.09
N ALA A 111 -4.39 -11.66 -3.96
CA ALA A 111 -4.54 -11.46 -5.40
C ALA A 111 -6.01 -11.37 -5.81
N LEU A 112 -6.89 -12.18 -5.20
CA LEU A 112 -8.34 -12.14 -5.45
C LEU A 112 -9.02 -10.91 -4.84
N LEU A 113 -8.63 -10.54 -3.62
CA LEU A 113 -9.24 -9.42 -2.89
C LEU A 113 -8.58 -8.06 -3.19
N HIS A 114 -7.44 -8.03 -3.88
CA HIS A 114 -6.56 -6.89 -4.12
C HIS A 114 -6.10 -6.08 -2.89
N SER A 115 -6.54 -6.44 -1.68
CA SER A 115 -6.26 -5.71 -0.44
C SER A 115 -5.74 -6.67 0.61
N SER A 116 -4.46 -6.55 0.95
CA SER A 116 -3.84 -7.32 2.03
C SER A 116 -4.38 -6.95 3.42
N GLY A 117 -4.83 -5.71 3.61
CA GLY A 117 -5.51 -5.28 4.84
C GLY A 117 -6.84 -6.00 5.05
N THR A 118 -7.59 -6.25 3.97
CA THR A 118 -8.83 -7.03 4.00
C THR A 118 -8.55 -8.49 4.33
N VAL A 119 -7.51 -9.08 3.72
CA VAL A 119 -7.11 -10.47 4.04
C VAL A 119 -6.69 -10.59 5.50
N THR A 120 -5.88 -9.65 6.00
CA THR A 120 -5.43 -9.65 7.39
C THR A 120 -6.59 -9.53 8.37
N SER A 121 -7.59 -8.69 8.08
CA SER A 121 -8.77 -8.55 8.96
C SER A 121 -9.62 -9.82 8.99
N ILE A 122 -9.76 -10.54 7.87
CA ILE A 122 -10.41 -11.86 7.79
C ILE A 122 -9.64 -12.88 8.63
N VAL A 123 -8.31 -12.94 8.48
CA VAL A 123 -7.47 -13.88 9.24
C VAL A 123 -7.61 -13.62 10.74
N VAL A 124 -7.51 -12.36 11.18
CA VAL A 124 -7.68 -11.98 12.59
C VAL A 124 -9.08 -12.35 13.10
N ALA A 125 -10.13 -12.16 12.28
CA ALA A 125 -11.49 -12.56 12.61
C ALA A 125 -11.62 -14.08 12.83
N LEU A 126 -11.02 -14.89 11.95
CA LEU A 126 -11.05 -16.35 11.99
C LEU A 126 -10.22 -16.91 13.15
N VAL A 127 -9.09 -16.30 13.46
CA VAL A 127 -8.31 -16.63 14.66
C VAL A 127 -9.10 -16.30 15.92
N GLY A 128 -9.80 -15.16 15.94
CA GLY A 128 -10.65 -14.75 17.07
C GLY A 128 -11.90 -15.63 17.28
N SER A 129 -12.39 -16.32 16.24
CA SER A 129 -13.50 -17.28 16.36
C SER A 129 -13.05 -18.70 16.67
N GLY A 130 -11.73 -18.96 16.76
CA GLY A 130 -11.17 -20.29 17.00
C GLY A 130 -11.17 -21.21 15.77
N GLY A 131 -11.43 -20.67 14.57
CA GLY A 131 -11.38 -21.44 13.32
C GLY A 131 -9.96 -21.73 12.84
N MET A 132 -8.98 -20.90 13.22
CA MET A 132 -7.59 -21.03 12.82
C MET A 132 -6.66 -20.73 14.01
N THR A 133 -5.49 -21.38 14.08
CA THR A 133 -4.49 -21.05 15.09
C THR A 133 -3.73 -19.77 14.73
N ILE A 134 -3.15 -19.09 15.72
CA ILE A 134 -2.36 -17.88 15.50
C ILE A 134 -1.19 -18.17 14.53
N ARG A 135 -0.52 -19.31 14.69
CA ARG A 135 0.62 -19.71 13.85
C ARG A 135 0.23 -19.88 12.38
N GLN A 136 -0.90 -20.55 12.12
CA GLN A 136 -1.46 -20.67 10.77
C GLN A 136 -1.82 -19.28 10.20
N GLY A 137 -2.40 -18.40 11.02
CA GLY A 137 -2.73 -17.03 10.63
C GLY A 137 -1.50 -16.20 10.25
N VAL A 138 -0.38 -16.35 10.94
CA VAL A 138 0.88 -15.66 10.62
C VAL A 138 1.38 -16.03 9.23
N TYR A 139 1.37 -17.31 8.86
CA TYR A 139 1.78 -17.74 7.50
C TYR A 139 0.89 -17.14 6.41
N VAL A 140 -0.42 -17.06 6.65
CA VAL A 140 -1.36 -16.42 5.70
C VAL A 140 -1.10 -14.92 5.59
N ILE A 141 -0.81 -14.24 6.70
CA ILE A 141 -0.48 -12.80 6.69
C ILE A 141 0.84 -12.54 5.94
N MET A 142 1.87 -13.37 6.15
CA MET A 142 3.09 -13.31 5.34
C MET A 142 2.79 -13.48 3.85
N GLY A 143 1.96 -14.47 3.51
CA GLY A 143 1.50 -14.67 2.14
C GLY A 143 0.75 -13.47 1.57
N ALA A 144 -0.05 -12.80 2.39
CA ALA A 144 -0.80 -11.62 2.00
C ALA A 144 0.12 -10.45 1.60
N ASN A 145 1.27 -10.29 2.28
CA ASN A 145 2.28 -9.29 1.93
C ASN A 145 2.93 -9.57 0.57
N ILE A 146 3.18 -10.85 0.23
CA ILE A 146 3.66 -11.24 -1.11
C ILE A 146 2.58 -10.94 -2.17
N GLY A 147 1.32 -11.25 -1.86
CA GLY A 147 0.22 -10.99 -2.78
C GLY A 147 0.06 -9.51 -3.13
N THR A 148 0.36 -8.61 -2.19
CA THR A 148 0.37 -7.16 -2.47
C THR A 148 1.36 -6.79 -3.56
N CYS A 149 2.53 -7.45 -3.63
CA CYS A 149 3.50 -7.18 -4.69
C CYS A 149 2.94 -7.47 -6.08
N ILE A 150 2.18 -8.56 -6.21
CA ILE A 150 1.51 -8.92 -7.47
C ILE A 150 0.51 -7.81 -7.86
N THR A 151 -0.29 -7.35 -6.91
CA THR A 151 -1.26 -6.26 -7.13
C THR A 151 -0.57 -4.94 -7.47
N CYS A 152 0.50 -4.57 -6.76
CA CYS A 152 1.26 -3.34 -7.00
C CYS A 152 1.87 -3.31 -8.40
N ILE A 153 2.44 -4.43 -8.84
CA ILE A 153 2.97 -4.59 -10.20
C ILE A 153 1.84 -4.48 -11.23
N MET A 154 0.69 -5.13 -10.99
CA MET A 154 -0.48 -5.04 -11.87
C MET A 154 -1.01 -3.62 -12.01
N VAL A 155 -1.10 -2.88 -10.90
CA VAL A 155 -1.53 -1.46 -10.88
C VAL A 155 -0.52 -0.58 -11.61
N ALA A 156 0.78 -0.80 -11.41
CA ALA A 156 1.82 -0.05 -12.09
C ALA A 156 1.81 -0.30 -13.61
N PHE A 157 1.57 -1.54 -14.05
CA PHE A 157 1.37 -1.86 -15.47
C PHE A 157 0.14 -1.16 -16.06
N GLY A 158 -0.92 -0.93 -15.27
CA GLY A 158 -2.07 -0.14 -15.70
C GLY A 158 -1.73 1.29 -16.10
N GLN A 159 -0.62 1.86 -15.58
CA GLN A 159 -0.17 3.22 -15.90
C GLN A 159 0.79 3.31 -17.09
N VAL A 160 0.98 2.22 -17.86
CA VAL A 160 1.93 2.16 -18.98
C VAL A 160 1.68 3.20 -20.09
N GLY A 161 0.47 3.78 -20.16
CA GLY A 161 0.09 4.79 -21.15
C GLY A 161 0.86 6.11 -21.06
N ASP A 162 1.35 6.47 -19.87
CA ASP A 162 2.17 7.67 -19.66
C ASP A 162 3.51 7.28 -19.03
N ARG A 163 4.61 7.53 -19.75
CA ARG A 163 5.97 7.19 -19.34
C ARG A 163 6.36 7.83 -17.99
N ALA A 164 5.93 9.06 -17.74
CA ALA A 164 6.29 9.79 -16.52
C ALA A 164 5.53 9.25 -15.30
N ARG A 165 4.24 8.95 -15.45
CA ARG A 165 3.41 8.34 -14.39
C ARG A 165 3.82 6.89 -14.13
N PHE A 166 4.07 6.11 -15.18
CA PHE A 166 4.57 4.74 -15.08
C PHE A 166 5.88 4.66 -14.28
N GLN A 167 6.84 5.53 -14.55
CA GLN A 167 8.11 5.53 -13.82
C GLN A 167 7.91 5.83 -12.32
N ARG A 168 7.05 6.79 -11.98
CA ARG A 168 6.72 7.12 -10.59
C ARG A 168 5.98 5.97 -9.89
N ALA A 169 4.99 5.38 -10.56
CA ALA A 169 4.21 4.27 -10.03
C ALA A 169 5.05 3.00 -9.87
N MET A 170 5.89 2.66 -10.85
CA MET A 170 6.83 1.54 -10.73
C MET A 170 7.86 1.78 -9.62
N ALA A 171 8.42 2.98 -9.49
CA ALA A 171 9.36 3.28 -8.41
C ALA A 171 8.72 3.12 -7.03
N ALA A 172 7.50 3.65 -6.84
CA ALA A 172 6.75 3.50 -5.60
C ALA A 172 6.37 2.04 -5.31
N ALA A 173 5.86 1.31 -6.31
CA ALA A 173 5.52 -0.10 -6.21
C ALA A 173 6.75 -0.94 -5.84
N THR A 174 7.88 -0.74 -6.50
CA THR A 174 9.10 -1.54 -6.25
C THR A 174 9.61 -1.35 -4.83
N VAL A 175 9.60 -0.13 -4.29
CA VAL A 175 10.03 0.11 -2.90
C VAL A 175 9.08 -0.57 -1.90
N HIS A 176 7.77 -0.48 -2.14
CA HIS A 176 6.77 -1.17 -1.33
C HIS A 176 6.97 -2.69 -1.37
N ASP A 177 7.16 -3.24 -2.56
CA ASP A 177 7.35 -4.67 -2.80
C ASP A 177 8.63 -5.18 -2.16
N MET A 178 9.72 -4.41 -2.22
CA MET A 178 10.97 -4.75 -1.55
C MET A 178 10.80 -4.83 -0.05
N TYR A 179 10.10 -3.87 0.58
CA TYR A 179 9.83 -3.93 2.01
C TYR A 179 8.98 -5.15 2.39
N ASN A 180 7.88 -5.40 1.67
CA ASN A 180 7.01 -6.54 1.93
C ASN A 180 7.74 -7.87 1.73
N LEU A 181 8.55 -7.99 0.68
CA LEU A 181 9.28 -9.21 0.38
C LEU A 181 10.40 -9.46 1.40
N TRP A 182 11.12 -8.42 1.82
CA TRP A 182 12.10 -8.52 2.91
C TRP A 182 11.46 -8.94 4.23
N SER A 183 10.27 -8.42 4.54
CA SER A 183 9.54 -8.81 5.75
C SER A 183 9.29 -10.33 5.79
N VAL A 184 8.90 -10.91 4.66
CA VAL A 184 8.62 -12.35 4.59
C VAL A 184 9.90 -13.18 4.56
N PHE A 185 10.92 -12.76 3.81
CA PHE A 185 12.19 -13.49 3.80
C PHE A 185 12.89 -13.55 5.16
N VAL A 186 12.72 -12.52 6.00
CA VAL A 186 13.28 -12.49 7.35
C VAL A 186 12.40 -13.27 8.33
N LEU A 187 11.07 -13.10 8.26
CA LEU A 187 10.14 -13.61 9.26
C LEU A 187 9.77 -15.10 9.01
N PHE A 188 9.75 -15.55 7.74
CA PHE A 188 9.46 -16.95 7.37
C PHE A 188 10.46 -17.98 7.93
N PRO A 189 11.80 -17.75 7.93
CA PRO A 189 12.75 -18.67 8.55
C PRO A 189 12.84 -18.53 10.09
N LEU A 190 12.22 -17.51 10.68
CA LEU A 190 12.21 -17.28 12.13
C LEU A 190 11.05 -17.97 12.87
N GLU A 191 10.11 -18.59 12.14
CA GLU A 191 8.87 -19.21 12.65
C GLU A 191 8.79 -20.73 12.40
#